data_AF-A0A4V1FKN7-F1
#
_entry.id   AF-A0A4V1FKN7-F1
#
_cell.length_a   1.000
_cell.length_b   1.000
_cell.length_c   1.000
_cell.angle_alpha   90.00
_cell.angle_beta   90.00
_cell.angle_gamma   90.00
#
_symmetry.space_group_name_H-M   'P 1'
#
loop_
_entity.id
_entity.type
_entity.pdbx_description
1 polymer ?
#
loop_
_entity_poly.entity_id
_entity_poly.type
_entity_poly.pdbx_seq_one_letter_code
_entity_poly.pdbx_strand_id
1 'polypeptide(L)'
;MITTLQDTTASAVAKTMTEMRETFGANTIGRVLTLIIVATGETIDEPLEAAVHASHEHPARVIVVDVDQEAETSGLDAEIRVGRDAGAGEIIILRARGNTMIAPDTLVMPLLLPDAPIVTWWPEAAPSAPVNDVLGSMSQRRITDAAACSNPVGTLKRLRRGYTSGDSDLAWSRLTTWRGLVASLYEITPVAVPSAVEVTGQEDDPSVVLMKAWLENALGVEVTLRAPEQDAAGQGVQGLSLERPDGTIALRRTGEDTVVLSLPGDDSDQHVTMPQRSLYELLAEELRRLDPDEVYGEVLAHAFTGVDDAATFASGKPAPTDVVSADAAGVATEAATAAAARLAEAQTERGVAHLVVTGGTVGVRAAGALPAALEAAGVDLSTLHLWWGDERFVGPDDDDRNAVQVREGLLEPLEAAGLPERNVHLVPSTQDGMSLAEAAAWYGQQLDSAGGDEPFRTRGRAFFDVLWLGVGPDAHVASLFPGHPAQRVTSASAIPVEDSPKPPPLRVSLSWPVLNSARHVALLVAGAEKAEAVAKAHGDIDPLQVPASSVRGLESTTWFLDEAAAGKL
;
A
#
# COMPACT_ATOMS: atom_id res chain seq x y z
N MET A 1 -7.99 4.97 -39.27
CA MET A 1 -7.04 4.06 -39.92
C MET A 1 -6.30 3.30 -38.83
N ILE A 2 -6.11 2.00 -39.00
CA ILE A 2 -5.41 1.12 -38.06
C ILE A 2 -4.17 0.55 -38.75
N THR A 3 -3.04 0.50 -38.06
CA THR A 3 -1.82 -0.18 -38.53
C THR A 3 -1.23 -1.01 -37.42
N THR A 4 -0.94 -2.26 -37.73
CA THR A 4 -0.40 -3.24 -36.77
C THR A 4 1.06 -3.53 -37.11
N LEU A 5 1.90 -3.57 -36.09
CA LEU A 5 3.31 -3.94 -36.13
C LEU A 5 3.50 -5.18 -35.27
N GLN A 6 4.19 -6.19 -35.81
CA GLN A 6 4.48 -7.45 -35.15
C GLN A 6 5.98 -7.53 -34.88
N ASP A 7 6.36 -8.04 -33.70
CA ASP A 7 7.75 -8.21 -33.25
C ASP A 7 8.60 -6.95 -33.50
N THR A 8 8.18 -5.86 -32.87
CA THR A 8 8.65 -4.50 -33.13
C THR A 8 9.41 -3.89 -31.94
N THR A 9 9.77 -2.61 -32.04
CA THR A 9 10.40 -1.82 -30.98
C THR A 9 9.69 -0.49 -30.81
N ALA A 10 9.73 0.10 -29.60
CA ALA A 10 9.14 1.42 -29.34
C ALA A 10 9.66 2.50 -30.32
N SER A 11 10.94 2.46 -30.67
CA SER A 11 11.55 3.34 -31.67
C SER A 11 10.94 3.16 -33.08
N ALA A 12 10.64 1.93 -33.48
CA ALA A 12 9.97 1.65 -34.75
C ALA A 12 8.52 2.16 -34.76
N VAL A 13 7.80 1.98 -33.65
CA VAL A 13 6.44 2.54 -33.46
C VAL A 13 6.48 4.06 -33.60
N ALA A 14 7.39 4.74 -32.88
CA ALA A 14 7.55 6.20 -32.94
C ALA A 14 7.86 6.71 -34.36
N LYS A 15 8.70 5.96 -35.10
CA LYS A 15 9.00 6.27 -36.50
C LYS A 15 7.76 6.16 -37.39
N THR A 16 7.02 5.06 -37.29
CA THR A 16 5.77 4.87 -38.06
C THR A 16 4.73 5.95 -37.76
N MET A 17 4.61 6.38 -36.49
CA MET A 17 3.74 7.50 -36.13
C MET A 17 4.14 8.80 -36.82
N THR A 18 5.43 9.08 -36.92
CA THR A 18 5.94 10.29 -37.59
C THR A 18 5.62 10.26 -39.08
N GLU A 19 5.87 9.12 -39.75
CA GLU A 19 5.54 8.91 -41.16
C GLU A 19 4.04 9.05 -41.44
N MET A 20 3.19 8.56 -40.53
CA MET A 20 1.74 8.72 -40.63
C MET A 20 1.30 10.18 -40.54
N ARG A 21 1.90 10.98 -39.65
CA ARG A 21 1.57 12.42 -39.57
C ARG A 21 1.91 13.15 -40.86
N GLU A 22 3.08 12.87 -41.42
CA GLU A 22 3.55 13.49 -42.66
C GLU A 22 2.67 13.09 -43.86
N THR A 23 2.26 11.81 -43.92
CA THR A 23 1.48 11.27 -45.04
C THR A 23 0.04 11.76 -45.04
N PHE A 24 -0.59 11.84 -43.86
CA PHE A 24 -2.04 12.08 -43.76
C PHE A 24 -2.39 13.53 -43.44
N GLY A 25 -1.41 14.43 -43.35
CA GLY A 25 -1.64 15.83 -43.05
C GLY A 25 -2.45 16.00 -41.77
N ALA A 26 -2.16 15.17 -40.77
CA ALA A 26 -2.79 15.25 -39.47
C ALA A 26 -2.35 16.58 -38.85
N ASN A 27 -3.16 17.62 -39.10
CA ASN A 27 -3.01 18.92 -38.51
C ASN A 27 -2.72 18.76 -37.03
N THR A 28 -1.81 19.59 -36.53
CA THR A 28 -1.49 19.81 -35.13
C THR A 28 -2.77 20.13 -34.36
N ILE A 29 -3.54 19.11 -34.00
CA ILE A 29 -4.54 19.21 -32.96
C ILE A 29 -3.73 19.58 -31.72
N GLY A 30 -4.06 20.71 -31.10
CA GLY A 30 -3.42 21.17 -29.87
C GLY A 30 -3.66 20.12 -28.79
N ARG A 31 -2.73 19.17 -28.68
CA ARG A 31 -2.76 18.14 -27.65
C ARG A 31 -2.38 18.78 -26.34
N VAL A 32 -3.16 18.46 -25.31
CA VAL A 32 -2.99 19.06 -24.00
C VAL A 32 -2.43 18.08 -22.98
N LEU A 33 -2.43 16.76 -23.27
CA LEU A 33 -1.85 15.74 -22.39
C LEU A 33 -1.53 14.41 -23.11
N THR A 34 -0.77 13.55 -22.44
CA THR A 34 -0.63 12.12 -22.73
C THR A 34 -1.37 11.31 -21.66
N LEU A 35 -2.29 10.45 -22.06
CA LEU A 35 -2.99 9.50 -21.20
C LEU A 35 -2.42 8.10 -21.43
N ILE A 36 -1.82 7.53 -20.40
CA ILE A 36 -1.33 6.16 -20.37
C ILE A 36 -2.38 5.30 -19.67
N ILE A 37 -2.81 4.22 -20.31
CA ILE A 37 -3.74 3.23 -19.75
C ILE A 37 -2.93 1.95 -19.55
N VAL A 38 -2.87 1.47 -18.32
CA VAL A 38 -2.22 0.19 -17.99
C VAL A 38 -3.30 -0.84 -17.81
N ALA A 39 -3.38 -1.82 -18.72
CA ALA A 39 -4.43 -2.84 -18.76
C ALA A 39 -3.83 -4.24 -18.69
N THR A 40 -4.61 -5.21 -18.20
CA THR A 40 -4.28 -6.63 -18.29
C THR A 40 -5.12 -7.29 -19.39
N GLY A 41 -4.54 -8.23 -20.15
CA GLY A 41 -5.00 -8.63 -21.48
C GLY A 41 -6.40 -9.22 -21.65
N GLU A 42 -7.25 -9.22 -20.63
CA GLU A 42 -8.63 -9.72 -20.69
C GLU A 42 -9.69 -8.60 -20.90
N THR A 43 -9.39 -7.31 -20.67
CA THR A 43 -10.42 -6.25 -20.49
C THR A 43 -10.08 -4.85 -21.07
N ILE A 44 -9.37 -4.74 -22.21
CA ILE A 44 -8.96 -3.44 -22.78
C ILE A 44 -10.10 -2.57 -23.37
N ASP A 45 -11.19 -3.18 -23.83
CA ASP A 45 -12.15 -2.50 -24.71
C ASP A 45 -12.91 -1.35 -24.02
N GLU A 46 -13.47 -1.59 -22.83
CA GLU A 46 -14.24 -0.57 -22.10
C GLU A 46 -13.38 0.64 -21.65
N PRO A 47 -12.19 0.46 -21.04
CA PRO A 47 -11.29 1.57 -20.75
C PRO A 47 -10.87 2.36 -21.99
N LEU A 48 -10.62 1.66 -23.09
CA LEU A 48 -10.25 2.29 -24.35
C LEU A 48 -11.40 3.13 -24.93
N GLU A 49 -12.63 2.60 -24.92
CA GLU A 49 -13.81 3.35 -25.32
C GLU A 49 -14.03 4.60 -24.45
N ALA A 50 -13.87 4.47 -23.12
CA ALA A 50 -13.97 5.61 -22.21
C ALA A 50 -12.91 6.69 -22.52
N ALA A 51 -11.68 6.29 -22.79
CA ALA A 51 -10.59 7.21 -23.16
C ALA A 51 -10.84 7.90 -24.51
N VAL A 52 -11.38 7.18 -25.50
CA VAL A 52 -11.77 7.77 -26.80
C VAL A 52 -12.81 8.86 -26.59
N HIS A 53 -13.85 8.60 -25.78
CA HIS A 53 -14.88 9.59 -25.48
C HIS A 53 -14.31 10.79 -24.72
N ALA A 54 -13.52 10.55 -23.66
CA ALA A 54 -12.89 11.61 -22.89
C ALA A 54 -11.95 12.48 -23.75
N SER A 55 -11.32 11.91 -24.78
CA SER A 55 -10.44 12.64 -25.71
C SER A 55 -11.15 13.74 -26.51
N HIS A 56 -12.47 13.67 -26.68
CA HIS A 56 -13.25 14.71 -27.34
C HIS A 56 -13.37 15.99 -26.51
N GLU A 57 -13.41 15.87 -25.18
CA GLU A 57 -13.36 17.00 -24.25
C GLU A 57 -11.92 17.42 -23.91
N HIS A 58 -11.02 16.43 -23.83
CA HIS A 58 -9.63 16.60 -23.41
C HIS A 58 -8.68 16.00 -24.47
N PRO A 59 -8.31 16.76 -25.53
CA PRO A 59 -7.48 16.25 -26.62
C PRO A 59 -6.15 15.64 -26.14
N ALA A 60 -6.06 14.32 -26.19
CA ALA A 60 -4.96 13.54 -25.61
C ALA A 60 -4.33 12.59 -26.64
N ARG A 61 -3.05 12.26 -26.44
CA ARG A 61 -2.49 11.02 -26.97
C ARG A 61 -2.79 9.89 -25.98
N VAL A 62 -3.43 8.82 -26.44
CA VAL A 62 -3.71 7.65 -25.61
C VAL A 62 -2.68 6.56 -25.91
N ILE A 63 -1.99 6.09 -24.89
CA ILE A 63 -1.06 4.96 -24.98
C ILE A 63 -1.60 3.88 -24.07
N VAL A 64 -1.98 2.73 -24.63
CA VAL A 64 -2.36 1.56 -23.85
C VAL A 64 -1.16 0.62 -23.77
N VAL A 65 -0.82 0.23 -22.55
CA VAL A 65 0.18 -0.79 -22.26
C VAL A 65 -0.57 -2.02 -21.79
N ASP A 66 -0.63 -3.02 -22.67
CA ASP A 66 -1.30 -4.31 -22.47
C ASP A 66 -0.22 -5.39 -22.28
N VAL A 67 -0.38 -6.20 -21.23
CA VAL A 67 0.65 -7.13 -20.77
C VAL A 67 0.14 -8.57 -20.79
N ASP A 68 0.90 -9.44 -21.46
CA ASP A 68 0.78 -10.88 -21.38
C ASP A 68 2.01 -11.47 -20.67
N GLN A 69 1.86 -11.67 -19.35
CA GLN A 69 2.93 -12.21 -18.49
C GLN A 69 3.11 -13.72 -18.64
N GLU A 70 2.11 -14.44 -19.18
CA GLU A 70 2.15 -15.89 -19.34
C GLU A 70 2.76 -16.32 -20.68
N ALA A 71 3.09 -15.36 -21.55
CA ALA A 71 3.70 -15.62 -22.85
C ALA A 71 5.06 -16.35 -22.74
N GLU A 72 5.20 -17.45 -23.48
CA GLU A 72 6.44 -18.24 -23.55
C GLU A 72 7.62 -17.49 -24.17
N THR A 73 7.37 -16.42 -24.92
CA THR A 73 8.38 -15.63 -25.63
C THR A 73 8.28 -14.16 -25.29
N SER A 74 9.44 -13.49 -25.26
CA SER A 74 9.50 -12.04 -25.05
C SER A 74 9.39 -11.30 -26.39
N GLY A 75 8.65 -10.20 -26.42
CA GLY A 75 8.50 -9.37 -27.63
C GLY A 75 7.49 -8.25 -27.46
N LEU A 76 7.40 -7.39 -28.46
CA LEU A 76 6.47 -6.26 -28.49
C LEU A 76 5.69 -6.28 -29.80
N ASP A 77 4.37 -6.29 -29.72
CA ASP A 77 3.52 -5.94 -30.84
C ASP A 77 2.90 -4.55 -30.58
N ALA A 78 2.52 -3.86 -31.65
CA ALA A 78 1.89 -2.55 -31.53
C ALA A 78 0.76 -2.36 -32.53
N GLU A 79 -0.23 -1.57 -32.14
CA GLU A 79 -1.32 -1.12 -33.00
C GLU A 79 -1.47 0.39 -32.88
N ILE A 80 -1.42 1.08 -34.01
CA ILE A 80 -1.54 2.53 -34.10
C ILE A 80 -2.88 2.85 -34.76
N ARG A 81 -3.73 3.62 -34.07
CA ARG A 81 -4.99 4.14 -34.60
C ARG A 81 -4.90 5.67 -34.76
N VAL A 82 -5.32 6.16 -35.93
CA VAL A 82 -5.35 7.59 -36.26
C VAL A 82 -6.67 7.96 -36.96
N GLY A 83 -7.16 9.17 -36.74
CA GLY A 83 -8.37 9.70 -37.37
C GLY A 83 -9.64 9.19 -36.69
N ARG A 84 -10.66 8.81 -37.47
CA ARG A 84 -11.97 8.37 -36.95
C ARG A 84 -11.87 7.26 -35.88
N ASP A 85 -10.91 6.37 -36.03
CA ASP A 85 -10.72 5.20 -35.14
C ASP A 85 -9.93 5.54 -33.85
N ALA A 86 -9.56 6.82 -33.66
CA ALA A 86 -8.77 7.32 -32.54
C ALA A 86 -9.44 8.50 -31.81
N GLY A 87 -10.72 8.77 -32.11
CA GLY A 87 -11.42 9.95 -31.59
C GLY A 87 -10.78 11.26 -32.09
N ALA A 88 -10.55 12.20 -31.16
CA ALA A 88 -9.85 13.46 -31.44
C ALA A 88 -8.31 13.34 -31.36
N GLY A 89 -7.77 12.14 -31.11
CA GLY A 89 -6.37 11.91 -30.77
C GLY A 89 -5.62 10.88 -31.63
N GLU A 90 -4.50 10.41 -31.09
CA GLU A 90 -3.74 9.25 -31.55
C GLU A 90 -3.85 8.17 -30.47
N ILE A 91 -4.12 6.94 -30.86
CA ILE A 91 -4.16 5.80 -29.94
C ILE A 91 -3.04 4.84 -30.33
N ILE A 92 -2.24 4.43 -29.36
CA ILE A 92 -1.20 3.43 -29.52
C ILE A 92 -1.47 2.32 -28.52
N ILE A 93 -1.65 1.10 -28.99
CA ILE A 93 -1.80 -0.08 -28.13
C ILE A 93 -0.50 -0.87 -28.25
N LEU A 94 0.22 -0.98 -27.15
CA LEU A 94 1.45 -1.74 -27.01
C LEU A 94 1.12 -3.06 -26.31
N ARG A 95 1.37 -4.19 -26.98
CA ARG A 95 1.18 -5.53 -26.41
C ARG A 95 2.54 -6.12 -26.11
N ALA A 96 2.94 -6.02 -24.84
CA ALA A 96 4.22 -6.52 -24.36
C ALA A 96 4.07 -7.98 -23.89
N ARG A 97 4.96 -8.85 -24.38
CA ARG A 97 5.02 -10.28 -24.05
C ARG A 97 6.29 -10.61 -23.27
N GLY A 98 6.23 -11.51 -22.30
CA GLY A 98 7.39 -12.05 -21.58
C GLY A 98 8.22 -10.97 -20.86
N ASN A 99 9.56 -11.04 -20.95
CA ASN A 99 10.50 -10.17 -20.22
C ASN A 99 10.55 -8.71 -20.71
N THR A 100 9.75 -8.36 -21.72
CA THR A 100 9.73 -7.00 -22.28
C THR A 100 9.20 -5.96 -21.29
N MET A 101 8.53 -6.38 -20.21
CA MET A 101 8.03 -5.52 -19.14
C MET A 101 9.03 -5.21 -18.01
N ILE A 102 10.29 -5.64 -18.08
CA ILE A 102 11.29 -5.28 -17.05
C ILE A 102 11.52 -3.75 -16.98
N ALA A 103 11.19 -3.00 -18.06
CA ALA A 103 11.33 -1.55 -18.12
C ALA A 103 10.23 -0.90 -18.99
N PRO A 104 8.97 -0.77 -18.50
CA PRO A 104 7.84 -0.28 -19.28
C PRO A 104 7.96 1.20 -19.66
N ASP A 105 8.68 2.00 -18.86
CA ASP A 105 9.09 3.36 -19.19
C ASP A 105 9.80 3.44 -20.55
N THR A 106 10.69 2.50 -20.86
CA THR A 106 11.43 2.49 -22.13
C THR A 106 10.53 2.29 -23.36
N LEU A 107 9.36 1.68 -23.17
CA LEU A 107 8.37 1.49 -24.22
C LEU A 107 7.57 2.78 -24.48
N VAL A 108 7.29 3.53 -23.42
CA VAL A 108 6.41 4.69 -23.46
C VAL A 108 7.18 5.99 -23.73
N MET A 109 8.39 6.15 -23.19
CA MET A 109 9.20 7.38 -23.32
C MET A 109 9.33 7.91 -24.76
N PRO A 110 9.61 7.07 -25.78
CA PRO A 110 9.73 7.55 -27.17
C PRO A 110 8.40 8.05 -27.76
N LEU A 111 7.27 7.71 -27.13
CA LEU A 111 5.91 7.99 -27.58
C LEU A 111 5.26 9.13 -26.80
N LEU A 112 5.93 9.73 -25.82
CA LEU A 112 5.42 10.86 -25.06
C LEU A 112 5.31 12.13 -25.91
N LEU A 113 4.45 13.06 -25.50
CA LEU A 113 4.41 14.41 -26.04
C LEU A 113 5.38 15.30 -25.25
N PRO A 114 6.29 16.03 -25.92
CA PRO A 114 7.14 17.00 -25.24
C PRO A 114 6.31 18.07 -24.53
N ASP A 115 6.70 18.41 -23.29
CA ASP A 115 6.12 19.48 -22.48
C ASP A 115 4.61 19.38 -22.19
N ALA A 116 4.00 18.22 -22.41
CA ALA A 116 2.61 17.95 -22.08
C ALA A 116 2.51 17.14 -20.77
N PRO A 117 1.52 17.44 -19.90
CA PRO A 117 1.21 16.59 -18.76
C PRO A 117 0.99 15.12 -19.14
N ILE A 118 1.45 14.24 -18.27
CA ILE A 118 1.31 12.79 -18.34
C ILE A 118 0.35 12.38 -17.24
N VAL A 119 -0.69 11.65 -17.66
CA VAL A 119 -1.67 11.02 -16.78
C VAL A 119 -1.54 9.52 -16.95
N THR A 120 -1.35 8.78 -15.87
CA THR A 120 -1.43 7.31 -15.90
C THR A 120 -2.71 6.87 -15.20
N TRP A 121 -3.41 5.93 -15.82
CA TRP A 121 -4.65 5.36 -15.33
C TRP A 121 -4.55 3.83 -15.31
N TRP A 122 -4.86 3.25 -14.15
CA TRP A 122 -5.08 1.83 -13.96
C TRP A 122 -6.60 1.59 -13.81
N PRO A 123 -7.29 1.14 -14.89
CA PRO A 123 -8.72 0.85 -14.84
C PRO A 123 -9.07 -0.30 -13.91
N GLU A 124 -8.11 -1.18 -13.69
CA GLU A 124 -8.14 -2.33 -12.80
C GLU A 124 -6.72 -2.57 -12.27
N ALA A 125 -6.56 -3.50 -11.33
CA ALA A 125 -5.24 -3.91 -10.83
C ALA A 125 -4.32 -2.75 -10.40
N ALA A 126 -4.89 -1.74 -9.73
CA ALA A 126 -4.15 -0.55 -9.31
C ALA A 126 -2.91 -0.90 -8.44
N PRO A 127 -1.75 -0.28 -8.72
CA PRO A 127 -0.55 -0.47 -7.92
C PRO A 127 -0.76 0.02 -6.49
N SER A 128 -0.01 -0.56 -5.55
CA SER A 128 -0.16 -0.23 -4.13
C SER A 128 0.20 1.23 -3.79
N ALA A 129 1.12 1.81 -4.55
CA ALA A 129 1.50 3.22 -4.47
C ALA A 129 1.70 3.73 -5.92
N PRO A 130 0.69 4.38 -6.53
CA PRO A 130 0.77 4.81 -7.92
C PRO A 130 2.00 5.65 -8.24
N VAL A 131 2.48 6.49 -7.32
CA VAL A 131 3.69 7.30 -7.53
C VAL A 131 4.98 6.47 -7.70
N ASN A 132 5.02 5.26 -7.13
CA ASN A 132 6.19 4.38 -7.16
C ASN A 132 6.16 3.39 -8.33
N ASP A 133 5.03 3.27 -9.02
CA ASP A 133 4.97 2.56 -10.29
C ASP A 133 5.86 3.25 -11.34
N VAL A 134 6.48 2.48 -12.22
CA VAL A 134 7.41 3.00 -13.25
C VAL A 134 6.74 4.06 -14.14
N LEU A 135 5.52 3.82 -14.62
CA LEU A 135 4.73 4.75 -15.43
C LEU A 135 4.06 5.83 -14.57
N GLY A 136 3.68 5.48 -13.35
CA GLY A 136 3.16 6.43 -12.39
C GLY A 136 4.15 7.51 -11.98
N SER A 137 5.42 7.17 -11.75
CA SER A 137 6.47 8.09 -11.31
C SER A 137 6.76 9.23 -12.32
N MET A 138 6.50 9.01 -13.61
CA MET A 138 6.60 10.04 -14.65
C MET A 138 5.32 10.88 -14.81
N SER A 139 4.23 10.50 -14.14
CA SER A 139 2.90 11.09 -14.31
C SER A 139 2.60 12.14 -13.26
N GLN A 140 2.01 13.27 -13.68
CA GLN A 140 1.54 14.31 -12.76
C GLN A 140 0.23 13.90 -12.08
N ARG A 141 -0.66 13.22 -12.83
CA ARG A 141 -1.93 12.68 -12.32
C ARG A 141 -1.93 11.17 -12.44
N ARG A 142 -2.39 10.48 -11.40
CA ARG A 142 -2.39 9.03 -11.29
C ARG A 142 -3.77 8.57 -10.85
N ILE A 143 -4.52 7.98 -11.77
CA ILE A 143 -5.92 7.63 -11.61
C ILE A 143 -6.02 6.13 -11.36
N THR A 144 -6.79 5.74 -10.36
CA THR A 144 -7.07 4.33 -10.01
C THR A 144 -8.56 4.07 -9.97
N ASP A 145 -8.98 2.81 -10.03
CA ASP A 145 -10.38 2.44 -9.76
C ASP A 145 -10.44 1.23 -8.81
N ALA A 146 -10.50 1.52 -7.50
CA ALA A 146 -10.59 0.48 -6.49
C ALA A 146 -11.85 -0.38 -6.66
N ALA A 147 -12.96 0.18 -7.17
CA ALA A 147 -14.21 -0.57 -7.34
C ALA A 147 -14.09 -1.66 -8.41
N ALA A 148 -13.22 -1.48 -9.40
CA ALA A 148 -12.95 -2.44 -10.46
C ALA A 148 -11.89 -3.49 -10.08
N CYS A 149 -11.26 -3.36 -8.90
CA CYS A 149 -10.24 -4.32 -8.44
C CYS A 149 -10.87 -5.55 -7.77
N SER A 150 -10.17 -6.68 -7.79
CA SER A 150 -10.63 -7.95 -7.19
C SER A 150 -10.89 -7.90 -5.67
N ASN A 151 -10.26 -6.95 -4.97
CA ASN A 151 -10.51 -6.67 -3.55
C ASN A 151 -10.64 -5.15 -3.34
N PRO A 152 -11.84 -4.57 -3.53
CA PRO A 152 -12.01 -3.12 -3.57
C PRO A 152 -11.58 -2.38 -2.29
N VAL A 153 -12.09 -2.80 -1.13
CA VAL A 153 -11.71 -2.20 0.18
C VAL A 153 -10.22 -2.42 0.47
N GLY A 154 -9.70 -3.61 0.13
CA GLY A 154 -8.28 -3.90 0.25
C GLY A 154 -7.42 -2.97 -0.61
N THR A 155 -7.87 -2.62 -1.81
CA THR A 155 -7.20 -1.66 -2.70
C THR A 155 -7.19 -0.26 -2.10
N LEU A 156 -8.33 0.27 -1.65
CA LEU A 156 -8.36 1.57 -0.99
C LEU A 156 -7.43 1.62 0.24
N LYS A 157 -7.39 0.55 1.05
CA LYS A 157 -6.47 0.44 2.19
C LYS A 157 -5.00 0.52 1.77
N ARG A 158 -4.63 -0.07 0.62
CA ARG A 158 -3.26 -0.01 0.06
C ARG A 158 -2.96 1.39 -0.46
N LEU A 159 -3.85 1.95 -1.28
CA LEU A 159 -3.71 3.31 -1.84
C LEU A 159 -3.52 4.36 -0.75
N ARG A 160 -4.20 4.23 0.39
CA ARG A 160 -3.97 5.10 1.56
C ARG A 160 -2.51 5.12 2.02
N ARG A 161 -1.85 3.96 2.03
CA ARG A 161 -0.46 3.83 2.54
C ARG A 161 0.53 4.52 1.62
N GLY A 162 0.31 4.41 0.32
CA GLY A 162 1.16 4.96 -0.73
C GLY A 162 0.71 6.31 -1.28
N TYR A 163 -0.29 6.95 -0.67
CA TYR A 163 -0.91 8.16 -1.21
C TYR A 163 0.12 9.29 -1.34
N THR A 164 0.15 9.90 -2.52
CA THR A 164 0.89 11.13 -2.79
C THR A 164 0.01 12.10 -3.57
N SER A 165 0.23 13.41 -3.37
CA SER A 165 -0.46 14.45 -4.14
C SER A 165 -0.42 14.17 -5.65
N GLY A 166 -1.59 14.17 -6.28
CA GLY A 166 -1.77 13.78 -7.68
C GLY A 166 -2.36 12.38 -7.87
N ASP A 167 -2.50 11.60 -6.79
CA ASP A 167 -3.27 10.35 -6.80
C ASP A 167 -4.77 10.64 -6.68
N SER A 168 -5.58 9.89 -7.42
CA SER A 168 -7.04 9.87 -7.31
C SER A 168 -7.61 8.49 -7.57
N ASP A 169 -8.85 8.27 -7.15
CA ASP A 169 -9.59 7.04 -7.37
C ASP A 169 -10.99 7.33 -7.91
N LEU A 170 -11.43 6.61 -8.93
CA LEU A 170 -12.73 6.83 -9.57
C LEU A 170 -13.90 6.56 -8.63
N ALA A 171 -13.74 5.77 -7.56
CA ALA A 171 -14.75 5.62 -6.51
C ALA A 171 -15.03 6.96 -5.80
N TRP A 172 -14.04 7.84 -5.70
CA TRP A 172 -14.23 9.21 -5.19
C TRP A 172 -14.99 10.08 -6.19
N SER A 173 -14.64 10.01 -7.48
CA SER A 173 -15.29 10.76 -8.55
C SER A 173 -16.76 10.31 -8.72
N ARG A 174 -17.09 9.04 -8.46
CA ARG A 174 -18.48 8.54 -8.42
C ARG A 174 -19.35 9.28 -7.39
N LEU A 175 -18.75 9.86 -6.36
CA LEU A 175 -19.45 10.58 -5.31
C LEU A 175 -19.67 12.06 -5.63
N THR A 176 -19.12 12.63 -6.71
CA THR A 176 -19.16 14.08 -6.96
C THR A 176 -20.59 14.65 -6.93
N THR A 177 -21.55 13.99 -7.58
CA THR A 177 -22.95 14.47 -7.58
C THR A 177 -23.61 14.29 -6.21
N TRP A 178 -23.34 13.19 -5.52
CA TRP A 178 -23.82 12.97 -4.15
C TRP A 178 -23.29 14.04 -3.18
N ARG A 179 -21.98 14.32 -3.23
CA ARG A 179 -21.32 15.36 -2.41
C ARG A 179 -21.92 16.73 -2.70
N GLY A 180 -22.18 17.05 -3.97
CA GLY A 180 -22.85 18.28 -4.38
C GLY A 180 -24.26 18.41 -3.82
N LEU A 181 -25.07 17.34 -3.87
CA LEU A 181 -26.41 17.34 -3.28
C LEU A 181 -26.36 17.54 -1.77
N VAL A 182 -25.50 16.80 -1.05
CA VAL A 182 -25.35 16.96 0.40
C VAL A 182 -24.91 18.39 0.75
N ALA A 183 -23.96 18.96 0.02
CA ALA A 183 -23.52 20.34 0.24
C ALA A 183 -24.66 21.35 0.06
N SER A 184 -25.52 21.16 -0.94
CA SER A 184 -26.68 22.05 -1.19
C SER A 184 -27.70 22.05 -0.04
N LEU A 185 -27.78 20.95 0.75
CA LEU A 185 -28.67 20.89 1.92
C LEU A 185 -28.27 21.88 3.03
N TYR A 186 -27.00 22.30 3.06
CA TYR A 186 -26.50 23.28 4.02
C TYR A 186 -26.72 24.74 3.56
N GLU A 187 -27.30 24.95 2.38
CA GLU A 187 -27.82 26.26 1.95
C GLU A 187 -29.25 26.50 2.47
N ILE A 188 -29.92 25.44 2.93
CA ILE A 188 -31.29 25.50 3.47
C ILE A 188 -31.24 25.92 4.94
N THR A 189 -31.99 26.97 5.28
CA THR A 189 -32.06 27.53 6.65
C THR A 189 -33.18 26.84 7.45
N PRO A 190 -32.99 26.56 8.76
CA PRO A 190 -31.79 26.84 9.56
C PRO A 190 -30.64 25.92 9.18
N VAL A 191 -29.39 26.37 9.30
CA VAL A 191 -28.24 25.47 9.15
C VAL A 191 -28.00 24.81 10.51
N ALA A 192 -28.05 23.49 10.57
CA ALA A 192 -27.84 22.72 11.80
C ALA A 192 -26.94 21.52 11.53
N VAL A 193 -26.03 21.26 12.48
CA VAL A 193 -25.22 20.03 12.46
C VAL A 193 -26.13 18.87 12.85
N PRO A 194 -26.17 17.78 12.07
CA PRO A 194 -26.97 16.61 12.40
C PRO A 194 -26.47 15.92 13.68
N SER A 195 -27.37 15.33 14.46
CA SER A 195 -27.03 14.50 15.62
C SER A 195 -26.67 13.07 15.23
N ALA A 196 -27.13 12.60 14.07
CA ALA A 196 -26.82 11.30 13.51
C ALA A 196 -26.86 11.36 11.98
N VAL A 197 -26.01 10.57 11.34
CA VAL A 197 -25.95 10.44 9.89
C VAL A 197 -25.93 8.97 9.53
N GLU A 198 -26.78 8.57 8.61
CA GLU A 198 -26.82 7.21 8.06
C GLU A 198 -26.55 7.26 6.55
N VAL A 199 -25.66 6.38 6.07
CA VAL A 199 -25.44 6.15 4.63
C VAL A 199 -25.95 4.76 4.27
N THR A 200 -26.77 4.69 3.23
CA THR A 200 -27.27 3.42 2.69
C THR A 200 -26.41 2.97 1.51
N GLY A 201 -25.87 1.76 1.59
CA GLY A 201 -25.00 1.16 0.57
C GLY A 201 -24.34 -0.13 1.07
N GLN A 202 -23.65 -0.87 0.19
CA GLN A 202 -22.88 -2.04 0.59
C GLN A 202 -21.62 -1.60 1.34
N GLU A 203 -21.32 -2.25 2.48
CA GLU A 203 -20.20 -1.85 3.35
C GLU A 203 -18.83 -2.07 2.72
N ASP A 204 -18.73 -2.97 1.73
CA ASP A 204 -17.51 -3.30 0.99
C ASP A 204 -17.35 -2.50 -0.31
N ASP A 205 -18.28 -1.58 -0.62
CA ASP A 205 -18.16 -0.69 -1.78
C ASP A 205 -17.24 0.50 -1.46
N PRO A 206 -16.17 0.73 -2.24
CA PRO A 206 -15.24 1.85 -2.06
C PRO A 206 -15.92 3.23 -1.98
N SER A 207 -16.96 3.46 -2.77
CA SER A 207 -17.67 4.74 -2.80
C SER A 207 -18.47 4.94 -1.51
N VAL A 208 -19.04 3.88 -0.95
CA VAL A 208 -19.76 3.92 0.34
C VAL A 208 -18.78 4.19 1.49
N VAL A 209 -17.63 3.52 1.49
CA VAL A 209 -16.56 3.73 2.48
C VAL A 209 -16.05 5.18 2.44
N LEU A 210 -15.77 5.71 1.24
CA LEU A 210 -15.29 7.10 1.08
C LEU A 210 -16.39 8.13 1.43
N MET A 211 -17.66 7.85 1.13
CA MET A 211 -18.78 8.72 1.52
C MET A 211 -18.91 8.81 3.04
N LYS A 212 -18.88 7.66 3.73
CA LYS A 212 -18.88 7.59 5.20
C LYS A 212 -17.75 8.45 5.77
N ALA A 213 -16.51 8.18 5.33
CA ALA A 213 -15.33 8.86 5.82
C ALA A 213 -15.35 10.38 5.54
N TRP A 214 -15.88 10.80 4.38
CA TRP A 214 -16.02 12.21 4.06
C TRP A 214 -17.01 12.92 4.97
N LEU A 215 -18.17 12.31 5.24
CA LEU A 215 -19.17 12.87 6.14
C LEU A 215 -18.67 12.94 7.59
N GLU A 216 -17.99 11.89 8.07
CA GLU A 216 -17.37 11.89 9.40
C GLU A 216 -16.32 13.00 9.52
N ASN A 217 -15.44 13.13 8.53
CA ASN A 217 -14.41 14.15 8.50
C ASN A 217 -14.98 15.58 8.39
N ALA A 218 -16.01 15.78 7.57
CA ALA A 218 -16.59 17.10 7.31
C ALA A 218 -17.53 17.58 8.44
N LEU A 219 -18.28 16.67 9.06
CA LEU A 219 -19.32 17.00 10.04
C LEU A 219 -18.91 16.75 11.49
N GLY A 220 -17.87 15.93 11.72
CA GLY A 220 -17.41 15.57 13.07
C GLY A 220 -18.39 14.69 13.85
N VAL A 221 -19.26 13.95 13.15
CA VAL A 221 -20.27 13.04 13.73
C VAL A 221 -20.03 11.63 13.20
N GLU A 222 -20.34 10.63 14.02
CA GLU A 222 -20.27 9.23 13.61
C GLU A 222 -21.32 8.94 12.53
N VAL A 223 -20.91 8.21 11.50
CA VAL A 223 -21.79 7.83 10.38
C VAL A 223 -22.04 6.32 10.42
N THR A 224 -23.30 5.93 10.54
CA THR A 224 -23.69 4.51 10.49
C THR A 224 -23.95 4.06 9.05
N LEU A 225 -23.55 2.83 8.73
CA LEU A 225 -23.88 2.21 7.45
C LEU A 225 -25.14 1.36 7.58
N ARG A 226 -26.01 1.44 6.58
CA ARG A 226 -27.19 0.58 6.45
C ARG A 226 -27.13 -0.16 5.12
N ALA A 227 -27.29 -1.48 5.17
CA ALA A 227 -27.39 -2.29 3.96
C ALA A 227 -28.63 -1.88 3.13
N PRO A 228 -28.53 -1.88 1.79
CA PRO A 228 -29.65 -1.54 0.93
C PRO A 228 -30.78 -2.59 1.02
N GLU A 229 -32.01 -2.17 0.71
CA GLU A 229 -33.15 -3.08 0.64
C GLU A 229 -33.00 -4.06 -0.55
N GLN A 230 -33.53 -5.29 -0.42
CA GLN A 230 -33.26 -6.43 -1.33
C GLN A 230 -33.64 -6.20 -2.82
N ASP A 231 -34.35 -5.12 -3.14
CA ASP A 231 -34.75 -4.71 -4.49
C ASP A 231 -34.01 -3.44 -5.00
N ALA A 232 -33.04 -2.90 -4.26
CA ALA A 232 -32.28 -1.72 -4.68
C ALA A 232 -31.24 -2.08 -5.75
N ALA A 233 -31.57 -1.79 -7.00
CA ALA A 233 -30.71 -2.00 -8.16
C ALA A 233 -29.61 -0.92 -8.25
N GLY A 234 -28.53 -1.05 -7.47
CA GLY A 234 -27.39 -0.13 -7.62
C GLY A 234 -26.14 -0.53 -6.84
N GLN A 235 -24.98 -0.34 -7.49
CA GLN A 235 -23.67 -0.27 -6.84
C GLN A 235 -23.44 1.13 -6.25
N GLY A 236 -22.56 1.26 -5.25
CA GLY A 236 -22.28 2.52 -4.58
C GLY A 236 -23.37 3.01 -3.63
N VAL A 237 -23.33 4.31 -3.32
CA VAL A 237 -24.25 4.98 -2.39
C VAL A 237 -25.67 5.00 -2.97
N GLN A 238 -26.61 4.46 -2.19
CA GLN A 238 -28.04 4.38 -2.52
C GLN A 238 -28.88 5.42 -1.78
N GLY A 239 -28.40 5.91 -0.64
CA GLY A 239 -29.14 6.89 0.14
C GLY A 239 -28.32 7.46 1.28
N LEU A 240 -28.85 8.54 1.85
CA LEU A 240 -28.28 9.24 2.98
C LEU A 240 -29.41 9.85 3.81
N SER A 241 -29.29 9.82 5.12
CA SER A 241 -30.19 10.54 6.02
C SER A 241 -29.41 11.34 7.06
N LEU A 242 -29.90 12.55 7.34
CA LEU A 242 -29.34 13.50 8.30
C LEU A 242 -30.40 13.78 9.36
N GLU A 243 -30.21 13.29 10.58
CA GLU A 243 -31.09 13.61 11.70
C GLU A 243 -30.69 14.95 12.31
N ARG A 244 -31.57 15.95 12.26
CA ARG A 244 -31.30 17.28 12.80
C ARG A 244 -32.37 17.68 13.83
N PRO A 245 -32.11 18.68 14.69
CA PRO A 245 -33.08 19.14 15.68
C PRO A 245 -34.41 19.63 15.10
N ASP A 246 -34.37 20.10 13.85
CA ASP A 246 -35.53 20.60 13.09
C ASP A 246 -36.19 19.54 12.20
N GLY A 247 -35.70 18.30 12.23
CA GLY A 247 -36.26 17.14 11.54
C GLY A 247 -35.24 16.43 10.65
N THR A 248 -35.67 15.33 10.04
CA THR A 248 -34.80 14.49 9.21
C THR A 248 -34.82 14.94 7.75
N ILE A 249 -33.65 15.13 7.17
CA ILE A 249 -33.49 15.24 5.71
C ILE A 249 -33.06 13.88 5.17
N ALA A 250 -33.69 13.41 4.10
CA ALA A 250 -33.34 12.14 3.47
C ALA A 250 -33.15 12.30 1.95
N LEU A 251 -32.08 11.70 1.44
CA LEU A 251 -31.83 11.50 0.01
C LEU A 251 -31.91 10.00 -0.26
N ARG A 252 -32.77 9.57 -1.18
CA ARG A 252 -32.94 8.14 -1.51
C ARG A 252 -33.00 7.95 -3.01
N ARG A 253 -32.17 7.05 -3.53
CA ARG A 253 -32.29 6.58 -4.91
C ARG A 253 -33.53 5.70 -5.03
N THR A 254 -34.45 6.06 -5.93
CA THR A 254 -35.71 5.33 -6.18
C THR A 254 -35.79 4.73 -7.58
N GLY A 255 -34.77 4.96 -8.41
CA GLY A 255 -34.64 4.41 -9.75
C GLY A 255 -33.22 4.62 -10.31
N GLU A 256 -32.99 4.20 -11.55
CA GLU A 256 -31.68 4.31 -12.21
C GLU A 256 -31.16 5.75 -12.26
N ASP A 257 -32.06 6.71 -12.52
CA ASP A 257 -31.69 8.12 -12.72
C ASP A 257 -32.38 9.09 -11.75
N THR A 258 -33.01 8.60 -10.68
CA THR A 258 -33.82 9.46 -9.80
C THR A 258 -33.44 9.29 -8.34
N VAL A 259 -33.15 10.42 -7.70
CA VAL A 259 -33.05 10.56 -6.25
C VAL A 259 -34.19 11.42 -5.76
N VAL A 260 -34.85 10.96 -4.70
CA VAL A 260 -35.87 11.71 -3.98
C VAL A 260 -35.22 12.39 -2.78
N LEU A 261 -35.41 13.71 -2.67
CA LEU A 261 -35.09 14.52 -1.52
C LEU A 261 -36.37 14.78 -0.71
N SER A 262 -36.38 14.33 0.54
CA SER A 262 -37.42 14.64 1.51
C SER A 262 -36.89 15.62 2.55
N LEU A 263 -37.60 16.73 2.76
CA LEU A 263 -37.25 17.79 3.70
C LEU A 263 -38.20 17.80 4.92
N PRO A 264 -37.73 18.22 6.10
CA PRO A 264 -38.57 18.36 7.29
C PRO A 264 -39.78 19.26 7.05
N GLY A 265 -40.99 18.74 7.30
CA GLY A 265 -42.23 19.51 7.19
C GLY A 265 -42.70 19.79 5.76
N ASP A 266 -42.04 19.22 4.75
CA ASP A 266 -42.48 19.24 3.36
C ASP A 266 -42.96 17.84 2.96
N ASP A 267 -44.27 17.70 2.72
CA ASP A 267 -44.89 16.46 2.24
C ASP A 267 -44.71 16.28 0.72
N SER A 268 -44.10 17.25 0.02
CA SER A 268 -43.77 17.15 -1.40
C SER A 268 -42.35 16.63 -1.58
N ASP A 269 -42.23 15.35 -1.95
CA ASP A 269 -40.96 14.74 -2.33
C ASP A 269 -40.39 15.45 -3.57
N GLN A 270 -39.16 15.96 -3.45
CA GLN A 270 -38.47 16.62 -4.56
C GLN A 270 -37.68 15.58 -5.35
N HIS A 271 -37.97 15.46 -6.65
CA HIS A 271 -37.27 14.53 -7.53
C HIS A 271 -36.08 15.21 -8.21
N VAL A 272 -34.90 14.66 -8.00
CA VAL A 272 -33.64 15.08 -8.63
C VAL A 272 -33.22 14.03 -9.64
N THR A 273 -33.00 14.45 -10.89
CA THR A 273 -32.42 13.59 -11.92
C THR A 273 -30.92 13.42 -11.66
N MET A 274 -30.52 12.20 -11.32
CA MET A 274 -29.14 11.82 -11.01
C MET A 274 -28.84 10.41 -11.55
N PRO A 275 -28.53 10.28 -12.86
CA PRO A 275 -28.10 9.02 -13.45
C PRO A 275 -26.83 8.48 -12.80
N GLN A 276 -26.62 7.18 -12.92
CA GLN A 276 -25.31 6.60 -12.62
C GLN A 276 -24.28 7.13 -13.61
N ARG A 277 -23.08 7.44 -13.09
CA ARG A 277 -22.02 8.00 -13.90
C ARG A 277 -21.30 6.91 -14.66
N SER A 278 -21.20 7.07 -15.97
CA SER A 278 -20.42 6.20 -16.86
C SER A 278 -18.92 6.35 -16.63
N LEU A 279 -18.13 5.35 -17.05
CA LEU A 279 -16.67 5.39 -16.93
C LEU A 279 -16.05 6.60 -17.66
N TYR A 280 -16.60 6.98 -18.81
CA TYR A 280 -16.19 8.17 -19.55
C TYR A 280 -16.39 9.45 -18.72
N GLU A 281 -17.55 9.63 -18.07
CA GLU A 281 -17.83 10.83 -17.28
C GLU A 281 -16.93 10.94 -16.06
N LEU A 282 -16.53 9.80 -15.47
CA LEU A 282 -15.58 9.73 -14.37
C LEU A 282 -14.18 10.13 -14.86
N LEU A 283 -13.70 9.52 -15.95
CA LEU A 283 -12.39 9.83 -16.53
C LEU A 283 -12.30 11.28 -17.02
N ALA A 284 -13.33 11.80 -17.69
CA ALA A 284 -13.37 13.18 -18.16
C ALA A 284 -13.31 14.19 -17.00
N GLU A 285 -13.92 13.89 -15.85
CA GLU A 285 -13.77 14.72 -14.64
C GLU A 285 -12.31 14.76 -14.15
N GLU A 286 -11.67 13.60 -14.06
CA GLU A 286 -10.27 13.50 -13.61
C GLU A 286 -9.29 14.22 -14.55
N LEU A 287 -9.57 14.23 -15.86
CA LEU A 287 -8.76 14.93 -16.84
C LEU A 287 -9.00 16.46 -16.88
N ARG A 288 -10.09 16.95 -16.26
CA ARG A 288 -10.42 18.38 -16.22
C ARG A 288 -9.57 19.15 -15.22
N ARG A 289 -9.14 18.50 -14.13
CA ARG A 289 -8.38 19.10 -13.05
C ARG A 289 -7.17 18.24 -12.71
N LEU A 290 -5.99 18.65 -13.17
CA LEU A 290 -4.74 17.89 -12.99
C LEU A 290 -4.02 18.21 -11.67
N ASP A 291 -4.39 19.27 -10.97
CA ASP A 291 -3.85 19.55 -9.64
C ASP A 291 -4.41 18.59 -8.58
N PRO A 292 -3.69 18.40 -7.45
CA PRO A 292 -4.10 17.45 -6.41
C PRO A 292 -5.50 17.73 -5.84
N ASP A 293 -6.27 16.66 -5.61
CA ASP A 293 -7.47 16.74 -4.77
C ASP A 293 -7.08 16.48 -3.31
N GLU A 294 -6.88 17.56 -2.56
CA GLU A 294 -6.50 17.50 -1.14
C GLU A 294 -7.59 16.83 -0.28
N VAL A 295 -8.86 17.04 -0.63
CA VAL A 295 -10.00 16.47 0.11
C VAL A 295 -10.02 14.96 -0.04
N TYR A 296 -9.74 14.44 -1.22
CA TYR A 296 -9.59 13.00 -1.43
C TYR A 296 -8.53 12.39 -0.50
N GLY A 297 -7.35 13.02 -0.40
CA GLY A 297 -6.28 12.57 0.48
C GLY A 297 -6.67 12.52 1.96
N GLU A 298 -7.34 13.58 2.44
CA GLU A 298 -7.87 13.64 3.81
C GLU A 298 -8.91 12.55 4.09
N VAL A 299 -9.86 12.37 3.16
CA VAL A 299 -10.93 11.37 3.29
C VAL A 299 -10.36 9.96 3.25
N LEU A 300 -9.44 9.67 2.33
CA LEU A 300 -8.77 8.37 2.24
C LEU A 300 -7.97 8.07 3.51
N ALA A 301 -7.29 9.08 4.07
CA ALA A 301 -6.59 8.96 5.34
C ALA A 301 -7.56 8.62 6.48
N HIS A 302 -8.71 9.30 6.54
CA HIS A 302 -9.77 9.12 7.53
C HIS A 302 -10.44 7.73 7.46
N ALA A 303 -10.74 7.25 6.25
CA ALA A 303 -11.53 6.04 5.98
C ALA A 303 -11.01 4.76 6.64
N PHE A 304 -9.71 4.68 6.90
CA PHE A 304 -9.08 3.53 7.53
C PHE A 304 -8.25 3.90 8.76
N THR A 305 -8.58 5.00 9.42
CA THR A 305 -8.03 5.33 10.75
C THR A 305 -8.38 4.27 11.79
N GLY A 306 -9.51 3.58 11.62
CA GLY A 306 -10.07 2.59 12.55
C GLY A 306 -9.43 1.19 12.50
N VAL A 307 -8.10 1.06 12.57
CA VAL A 307 -7.52 -0.14 13.20
C VAL A 307 -7.29 0.21 14.65
N ASP A 308 -8.36 0.18 15.44
CA ASP A 308 -8.30 0.47 16.87
C ASP A 308 -7.73 -0.72 17.67
N ASP A 309 -7.75 -1.92 17.09
CA ASP A 309 -7.21 -3.14 17.70
C ASP A 309 -6.16 -3.84 16.83
N ALA A 310 -4.90 -3.57 17.16
CA ALA A 310 -3.74 -4.23 16.55
C ALA A 310 -3.68 -5.75 16.82
N ALA A 311 -4.49 -6.30 17.73
CA ALA A 311 -4.54 -7.74 17.99
C ALA A 311 -5.01 -8.53 16.75
N THR A 312 -5.77 -7.88 15.87
CA THR A 312 -6.25 -8.47 14.60
C THR A 312 -5.11 -9.03 13.76
N PHE A 313 -3.93 -8.38 13.77
CA PHE A 313 -2.78 -8.84 12.98
C PHE A 313 -2.14 -10.13 13.53
N ALA A 314 -2.32 -10.43 14.81
CA ALA A 314 -1.80 -11.62 15.48
C ALA A 314 -2.83 -12.77 15.53
N SER A 315 -4.13 -12.44 15.49
CA SER A 315 -5.22 -13.40 15.57
C SER A 315 -5.23 -14.42 14.41
N GLY A 316 -5.69 -15.64 14.68
CA GLY A 316 -5.86 -16.70 13.65
C GLY A 316 -4.58 -17.39 13.20
N LYS A 317 -3.43 -17.08 13.80
CA LYS A 317 -2.13 -17.67 13.47
C LYS A 317 -1.74 -18.81 14.42
N PRO A 318 -0.74 -19.64 14.03
CA PRO A 318 -0.25 -20.71 14.89
C PRO A 318 0.17 -20.20 16.27
N ALA A 319 -0.15 -20.99 17.30
CA ALA A 319 0.25 -20.70 18.67
C ALA A 319 1.80 -20.73 18.80
N PRO A 320 2.38 -19.88 19.67
CA PRO A 320 3.81 -19.89 19.92
C PRO A 320 4.30 -21.20 20.56
N THR A 321 5.56 -21.53 20.29
CA THR A 321 6.28 -22.64 20.92
C THR A 321 7.54 -22.14 21.61
N ASP A 322 7.97 -22.86 22.65
CA ASP A 322 9.14 -22.47 23.45
C ASP A 322 10.32 -23.40 23.22
N VAL A 323 11.50 -22.80 23.14
CA VAL A 323 12.80 -23.47 23.12
C VAL A 323 13.62 -22.89 24.26
N VAL A 324 13.93 -23.71 25.27
CA VAL A 324 14.63 -23.26 26.48
C VAL A 324 16.07 -23.78 26.47
N SER A 325 17.01 -22.85 26.48
CA SER A 325 18.44 -23.11 26.57
C SER A 325 18.97 -22.81 27.98
N ALA A 326 20.15 -23.33 28.31
CA ALA A 326 20.76 -23.13 29.63
C ALA A 326 21.09 -21.65 29.92
N ASP A 327 21.50 -20.89 28.92
CA ASP A 327 21.91 -19.50 29.05
C ASP A 327 21.69 -18.70 27.76
N ALA A 328 22.01 -17.41 27.82
CA ALA A 328 21.92 -16.49 26.69
C ALA A 328 22.79 -16.88 25.48
N ALA A 329 23.88 -17.64 25.67
CA ALA A 329 24.71 -18.11 24.57
C ALA A 329 24.02 -19.26 23.83
N GLY A 330 23.38 -20.18 24.58
CA GLY A 330 22.51 -21.21 24.01
C GLY A 330 21.37 -20.61 23.17
N VAL A 331 20.66 -19.61 23.73
CA VAL A 331 19.60 -18.88 23.00
C VAL A 331 20.12 -18.32 21.67
N ALA A 332 21.28 -17.67 21.69
CA ALA A 332 21.89 -17.08 20.50
C ALA A 332 22.25 -18.13 19.43
N THR A 333 22.90 -19.23 19.83
CA THR A 333 23.31 -20.30 18.92
C THR A 333 22.10 -21.03 18.32
N GLU A 334 21.09 -21.35 19.13
CA GLU A 334 19.89 -22.04 18.66
C GLU A 334 19.06 -21.17 17.72
N ALA A 335 18.86 -19.89 18.05
CA ALA A 335 18.15 -18.94 17.18
C ALA A 335 18.88 -18.73 15.84
N ALA A 336 20.21 -18.56 15.86
CA ALA A 336 21.03 -18.43 14.64
C ALA A 336 20.94 -19.68 13.75
N THR A 337 21.04 -20.87 14.36
CA THR A 337 20.93 -22.16 13.64
C THR A 337 19.56 -22.33 13.01
N ALA A 338 18.50 -22.05 13.77
CA ALA A 338 17.12 -22.14 13.29
C ALA A 338 16.86 -21.14 12.14
N ALA A 339 17.33 -19.90 12.26
CA ALA A 339 17.18 -18.89 11.21
C ALA A 339 17.92 -19.32 9.93
N ALA A 340 19.17 -19.75 10.03
CA ALA A 340 19.95 -20.19 8.87
C ALA A 340 19.26 -21.33 8.11
N ALA A 341 18.67 -22.29 8.82
CA ALA A 341 17.89 -23.37 8.21
C ALA A 341 16.67 -22.83 7.44
N ARG A 342 15.89 -21.91 8.04
CA ARG A 342 14.72 -21.30 7.38
C ARG A 342 15.08 -20.43 6.18
N LEU A 343 16.21 -19.73 6.23
CA LEU A 343 16.72 -18.93 5.11
C LEU A 343 17.19 -19.82 3.95
N ALA A 344 17.86 -20.94 4.25
CA ALA A 344 18.23 -21.93 3.23
C ALA A 344 17.00 -22.58 2.56
N GLU A 345 15.97 -22.91 3.36
CA GLU A 345 14.66 -23.36 2.86
C GLU A 345 14.03 -22.31 1.94
N ALA A 346 14.02 -21.03 2.37
CA ALA A 346 13.49 -19.93 1.57
C ALA A 346 14.19 -19.77 0.22
N GLN A 347 15.53 -19.84 0.19
CA GLN A 347 16.30 -19.77 -1.05
C GLN A 347 16.06 -20.98 -1.94
N THR A 348 15.90 -22.17 -1.38
CA THR A 348 15.56 -23.37 -2.16
C THR A 348 14.19 -23.23 -2.83
N GLU A 349 13.22 -22.66 -2.12
CA GLU A 349 11.85 -22.49 -2.61
C GLU A 349 11.67 -21.30 -3.57
N ARG A 350 12.43 -20.21 -3.37
CA ARG A 350 12.17 -18.91 -3.99
C ARG A 350 13.40 -18.23 -4.61
N GLY A 351 14.60 -18.71 -4.35
CA GLY A 351 15.84 -18.11 -4.83
C GLY A 351 16.25 -16.83 -4.10
N VAL A 352 15.57 -16.45 -3.02
CA VAL A 352 15.85 -15.25 -2.21
C VAL A 352 15.42 -15.49 -0.76
N ALA A 353 16.10 -14.85 0.19
CA ALA A 353 15.74 -14.90 1.60
C ALA A 353 15.85 -13.54 2.31
N HIS A 354 14.91 -13.25 3.19
CA HIS A 354 14.80 -12.00 3.94
C HIS A 354 14.83 -12.26 5.45
N LEU A 355 15.84 -11.70 6.11
CA LEU A 355 16.02 -11.74 7.55
C LEU A 355 15.89 -10.33 8.15
N VAL A 356 15.04 -10.19 9.15
CA VAL A 356 15.03 -9.02 10.03
C VAL A 356 15.83 -9.32 11.29
N VAL A 357 16.85 -8.52 11.57
CA VAL A 357 17.65 -8.56 12.79
C VAL A 357 17.15 -7.52 13.80
N THR A 358 17.59 -7.67 15.04
CA THR A 358 17.20 -6.82 16.17
C THR A 358 18.43 -6.49 17.02
N GLY A 359 18.41 -5.34 17.69
CA GLY A 359 19.42 -4.97 18.66
C GLY A 359 19.27 -5.67 20.01
N GLY A 360 19.92 -5.11 21.03
CA GLY A 360 19.86 -5.62 22.39
C GLY A 360 20.77 -6.84 22.63
N THR A 361 21.04 -7.13 23.91
CA THR A 361 22.17 -7.99 24.31
C THR A 361 22.13 -9.39 23.71
N VAL A 362 20.97 -10.05 23.68
CA VAL A 362 20.86 -11.41 23.11
C VAL A 362 20.71 -11.38 21.58
N GLY A 363 20.05 -10.36 21.02
CA GLY A 363 19.93 -10.18 19.57
C GLY A 363 21.28 -9.97 18.90
N VAL A 364 22.13 -9.11 19.49
CA VAL A 364 23.52 -8.87 19.02
C VAL A 364 24.37 -10.14 19.12
N ARG A 365 24.21 -10.94 20.18
CA ARG A 365 24.90 -12.24 20.30
C ARG A 365 24.44 -13.24 19.25
N ALA A 366 23.14 -13.31 18.97
CA ALA A 366 22.59 -14.18 17.92
C ALA A 366 23.07 -13.75 16.53
N ALA A 367 23.12 -12.44 16.26
CA ALA A 367 23.70 -11.87 15.06
C ALA A 367 25.18 -12.27 14.91
N GLY A 368 25.97 -12.24 15.98
CA GLY A 368 27.37 -12.70 15.97
C GLY A 368 27.55 -14.21 15.72
N ALA A 369 26.55 -15.04 16.05
CA ALA A 369 26.58 -16.47 15.78
C ALA A 369 26.09 -16.83 14.37
N LEU A 370 25.41 -15.90 13.68
CA LEU A 370 24.74 -16.14 12.41
C LEU A 370 25.68 -16.44 11.25
N PRO A 371 26.84 -15.76 11.04
CA PRO A 371 27.72 -16.05 9.90
C PRO A 371 28.13 -17.52 9.79
N ALA A 372 28.55 -18.13 10.91
CA ALA A 372 28.92 -19.54 10.95
C ALA A 372 27.72 -20.46 10.70
N ALA A 373 26.52 -20.09 11.18
CA ALA A 373 25.30 -20.86 10.94
C ALA A 373 24.86 -20.80 9.46
N LEU A 374 24.98 -19.63 8.81
CA LEU A 374 24.67 -19.44 7.39
C LEU A 374 25.60 -20.27 6.50
N GLU A 375 26.91 -20.25 6.80
CA GLU A 375 27.90 -21.08 6.11
C GLU A 375 27.57 -22.57 6.26
N ALA A 376 27.28 -23.02 7.48
CA ALA A 376 26.93 -24.42 7.76
C ALA A 376 25.63 -24.86 7.05
N ALA A 377 24.66 -23.96 6.92
CA ALA A 377 23.39 -24.21 6.22
C ALA A 377 23.50 -24.06 4.69
N GLY A 378 24.62 -23.56 4.16
CA GLY A 378 24.82 -23.34 2.73
C GLY A 378 23.97 -22.22 2.15
N VAL A 379 23.68 -21.17 2.93
CA VAL A 379 22.92 -19.99 2.46
C VAL A 379 23.76 -19.20 1.46
N ASP A 380 23.16 -18.89 0.30
CA ASP A 380 23.78 -18.04 -0.73
C ASP A 380 23.66 -16.56 -0.32
N LEU A 381 24.78 -15.94 0.06
CA LEU A 381 24.77 -14.54 0.50
C LEU A 381 24.38 -13.56 -0.63
N SER A 382 24.49 -13.94 -1.90
CA SER A 382 24.17 -13.03 -3.02
C SER A 382 22.67 -12.71 -3.12
N THR A 383 21.83 -13.56 -2.53
CA THR A 383 20.36 -13.44 -2.52
C THR A 383 19.78 -13.40 -1.09
N LEU A 384 20.62 -13.16 -0.08
CA LEU A 384 20.20 -12.88 1.29
C LEU A 384 20.06 -11.37 1.47
N HIS A 385 18.95 -10.93 2.08
CA HIS A 385 18.69 -9.54 2.45
C HIS A 385 18.55 -9.38 3.97
N LEU A 386 19.16 -8.33 4.51
CA LEU A 386 19.15 -7.99 5.92
C LEU A 386 18.37 -6.70 6.18
N TRP A 387 17.50 -6.73 7.19
CA TRP A 387 16.62 -5.64 7.61
C TRP A 387 16.67 -5.47 9.13
N TRP A 388 16.13 -4.38 9.66
CA TRP A 388 16.07 -4.10 11.10
C TRP A 388 14.61 -3.89 11.53
N GLY A 389 14.23 -4.53 12.65
CA GLY A 389 12.87 -4.41 13.21
C GLY A 389 12.59 -3.02 13.80
N ASP A 390 13.63 -2.37 14.32
CA ASP A 390 13.66 -0.99 14.76
C ASP A 390 15.10 -0.47 14.73
N GLU A 391 15.25 0.85 14.84
CA GLU A 391 16.54 1.49 14.96
C GLU A 391 16.45 2.81 15.76
N ARG A 392 17.53 3.14 16.46
CA ARG A 392 17.71 4.38 17.19
C ARG A 392 18.08 5.46 16.17
N PHE A 393 17.33 6.57 16.18
CA PHE A 393 17.54 7.66 15.25
C PHE A 393 18.57 8.64 15.82
N VAL A 394 19.83 8.23 15.72
CA VAL A 394 21.02 8.94 16.21
C VAL A 394 22.08 8.99 15.09
N GLY A 395 23.29 9.48 15.41
CA GLY A 395 24.39 9.53 14.43
C GLY A 395 24.77 8.14 13.91
N PRO A 396 25.35 8.03 12.70
CA PRO A 396 25.62 6.75 12.03
C PRO A 396 26.62 5.86 12.80
N ASP A 397 27.55 6.46 13.53
CA ASP A 397 28.59 5.76 14.33
C ASP A 397 28.26 5.73 15.83
N ASP A 398 27.04 6.09 16.22
CA ASP A 398 26.64 6.11 17.62
C ASP A 398 26.47 4.68 18.17
N ASP A 399 27.02 4.41 19.36
CA ASP A 399 26.95 3.10 20.02
C ASP A 399 25.50 2.66 20.32
N ASP A 400 24.56 3.60 20.37
CA ASP A 400 23.14 3.31 20.52
C ASP A 400 22.49 2.77 19.24
N ARG A 401 23.13 2.81 18.05
CA ARG A 401 22.57 2.18 16.84
C ARG A 401 22.65 0.66 16.89
N ASN A 402 21.53 0.01 16.61
CA ASN A 402 21.44 -1.44 16.42
C ASN A 402 22.40 -1.89 15.30
N ALA A 403 22.49 -1.15 14.19
CA ALA A 403 23.41 -1.44 13.09
C ALA A 403 24.89 -1.41 13.51
N VAL A 404 25.29 -0.46 14.37
CA VAL A 404 26.65 -0.39 14.91
C VAL A 404 26.93 -1.59 15.81
N GLN A 405 25.97 -1.93 16.68
CA GLN A 405 26.12 -3.04 17.63
C GLN A 405 26.32 -4.40 16.96
N VAL A 406 25.76 -4.62 15.77
CA VAL A 406 25.93 -5.88 15.02
C VAL A 406 27.05 -5.83 13.98
N ARG A 407 27.69 -4.68 13.75
CA ARG A 407 28.64 -4.49 12.63
C ARG A 407 29.82 -5.46 12.69
N GLU A 408 30.55 -5.48 13.80
CA GLU A 408 31.74 -6.33 13.99
C GLU A 408 31.39 -7.83 13.93
N GLY A 409 30.25 -8.22 14.51
CA GLY A 409 29.85 -9.63 14.63
C GLY A 409 29.10 -10.20 13.43
N LEU A 410 28.43 -9.37 12.64
CA LEU A 410 27.55 -9.79 11.55
C LEU A 410 27.92 -9.14 10.21
N LEU A 411 27.90 -7.81 10.13
CA LEU A 411 28.02 -7.13 8.83
C LEU A 411 29.40 -7.31 8.21
N GLU A 412 30.47 -7.02 8.96
CA GLU A 412 31.84 -7.14 8.46
C GLU A 412 32.18 -8.59 8.03
N PRO A 413 31.85 -9.64 8.80
CA PRO A 413 32.03 -11.02 8.35
C PRO A 413 31.26 -11.37 7.08
N LEU A 414 30.00 -10.94 6.97
CA LEU A 414 29.16 -11.27 5.80
C LEU A 414 29.59 -10.49 4.55
N GLU A 415 29.95 -9.22 4.68
CA GLU A 415 30.51 -8.40 3.59
C GLU A 415 31.83 -9.02 3.09
N ALA A 416 32.72 -9.43 4.01
CA ALA A 416 33.95 -10.13 3.67
C ALA A 416 33.70 -11.48 2.98
N ALA A 417 32.58 -12.13 3.28
CA ALA A 417 32.12 -13.36 2.65
C ALA A 417 31.33 -13.14 1.34
N GLY A 418 31.11 -11.89 0.92
CA GLY A 418 30.51 -11.54 -0.37
C GLY A 418 29.03 -11.16 -0.35
N LEU A 419 28.45 -10.83 0.82
CA LEU A 419 27.12 -10.22 0.91
C LEU A 419 27.11 -8.87 0.16
N PRO A 420 26.23 -8.67 -0.84
CA PRO A 420 26.14 -7.40 -1.55
C PRO A 420 25.66 -6.27 -0.63
N GLU A 421 26.33 -5.13 -0.65
CA GLU A 421 25.94 -3.93 0.12
C GLU A 421 24.48 -3.52 -0.12
N ARG A 422 24.02 -3.61 -1.38
CA ARG A 422 22.63 -3.33 -1.77
C ARG A 422 21.58 -4.24 -1.09
N ASN A 423 22.00 -5.35 -0.50
CA ASN A 423 21.12 -6.27 0.22
C ASN A 423 21.08 -5.97 1.73
N VAL A 424 21.82 -4.97 2.21
CA VAL A 424 21.83 -4.52 3.59
C VAL A 424 21.00 -3.25 3.72
N HIS A 425 19.80 -3.39 4.29
CA HIS A 425 18.80 -2.32 4.33
C HIS A 425 18.83 -1.60 5.68
N LEU A 426 19.75 -0.66 5.82
CA LEU A 426 19.91 0.16 7.02
C LEU A 426 18.80 1.21 7.14
N VAL A 427 18.38 1.50 8.37
CA VAL A 427 17.50 2.64 8.66
C VAL A 427 18.33 3.94 8.61
N PRO A 428 17.84 5.02 7.99
CA PRO A 428 18.55 6.30 7.97
C PRO A 428 18.91 6.83 9.36
N SER A 429 20.04 7.50 9.46
CA SER A 429 20.61 8.16 10.64
C SER A 429 20.30 9.66 10.64
N THR A 430 20.64 10.35 11.73
CA THR A 430 20.50 11.83 11.80
C THR A 430 21.41 12.58 10.84
N GLN A 431 22.42 11.93 10.24
CA GLN A 431 23.34 12.56 9.29
C GLN A 431 22.92 12.42 7.83
N ASP A 432 21.88 11.62 7.54
CA ASP A 432 21.35 11.45 6.18
C ASP A 432 20.48 12.63 5.72
N GLY A 433 20.40 13.70 6.52
CA GLY A 433 19.68 14.93 6.18
C GLY A 433 18.15 14.80 6.23
N MET A 434 17.64 13.69 6.77
CA MET A 434 16.21 13.41 6.92
C MET A 434 15.74 13.77 8.34
N SER A 435 14.50 14.23 8.47
CA SER A 435 13.77 14.20 9.74
C SER A 435 13.43 12.76 10.14
N LEU A 436 13.01 12.55 11.39
CA LEU A 436 12.60 11.22 11.86
C LEU A 436 11.44 10.64 11.04
N ALA A 437 10.45 11.49 10.72
CA ALA A 437 9.29 11.08 9.92
C ALA A 437 9.70 10.70 8.49
N GLU A 438 10.58 11.48 7.86
CA GLU A 438 11.13 11.18 6.53
C GLU A 438 11.97 9.89 6.55
N ALA A 439 12.78 9.67 7.58
CA ALA A 439 13.56 8.45 7.73
C ALA A 439 12.68 7.21 7.87
N ALA A 440 11.60 7.29 8.66
CA ALA A 440 10.61 6.21 8.78
C ALA A 440 9.86 5.97 7.46
N ALA A 441 9.42 7.03 6.78
CA ALA A 441 8.75 6.92 5.49
C ALA A 441 9.67 6.31 4.42
N TRP A 442 10.93 6.75 4.36
CA TRP A 442 11.94 6.20 3.46
C TRP A 442 12.20 4.73 3.74
N TYR A 443 12.32 4.34 5.01
CA TYR A 443 12.52 2.92 5.36
C TYR A 443 11.31 2.05 5.00
N GLY A 444 10.10 2.58 5.23
CA GLY A 444 8.86 1.95 4.78
C GLY A 444 8.81 1.79 3.26
N GLN A 445 9.23 2.81 2.52
CA GLN A 445 9.31 2.76 1.06
C GLN A 445 10.33 1.74 0.57
N GLN A 446 11.50 1.61 1.21
CA GLN A 446 12.48 0.58 0.86
C GLN A 446 11.88 -0.84 0.99
N LEU A 447 11.07 -1.08 2.02
CA LEU A 447 10.35 -2.35 2.18
C LEU A 447 9.32 -2.58 1.08
N ASP A 448 8.57 -1.54 0.72
CA ASP A 448 7.55 -1.61 -0.33
C ASP A 448 8.22 -1.79 -1.71
N SER A 449 9.30 -1.07 -2.00
CA SER A 449 10.09 -1.17 -3.24
C SER A 449 10.83 -2.49 -3.38
N ALA A 450 11.31 -3.08 -2.29
CA ALA A 450 11.86 -4.44 -2.30
C ALA A 450 10.77 -5.51 -2.57
N GLY A 451 9.49 -5.19 -2.39
CA GLY A 451 8.33 -6.06 -2.62
C GLY A 451 7.72 -5.99 -4.02
N GLY A 452 7.95 -4.92 -4.80
CA GLY A 452 7.38 -4.73 -6.14
C GLY A 452 5.87 -4.38 -6.14
N ASP A 453 5.13 -4.81 -7.16
CA ASP A 453 3.73 -4.45 -7.43
C ASP A 453 2.70 -4.94 -6.38
N GLU A 454 3.16 -5.71 -5.39
CA GLU A 454 2.41 -6.28 -4.29
C GLU A 454 3.20 -6.08 -2.99
N PRO A 455 2.58 -5.92 -1.80
CA PRO A 455 3.33 -6.01 -0.55
C PRO A 455 3.97 -7.39 -0.47
N PHE A 456 5.29 -7.45 -0.67
CA PHE A 456 6.21 -8.56 -0.46
C PHE A 456 5.57 -9.95 -0.59
N ARG A 457 5.65 -10.54 -1.77
CA ARG A 457 5.25 -11.94 -1.99
C ARG A 457 6.49 -12.83 -2.05
N THR A 458 7.07 -13.20 -0.91
CA THR A 458 7.62 -14.57 -0.83
C THR A 458 6.42 -15.51 -1.02
N ARG A 459 6.31 -16.28 -2.12
CA ARG A 459 5.17 -17.18 -2.49
C ARG A 459 4.34 -17.66 -1.28
N GLY A 460 3.37 -16.85 -0.79
CA GLY A 460 2.75 -17.07 0.53
C GLY A 460 2.49 -15.86 1.46
N ARG A 461 2.25 -14.64 0.95
CA ARG A 461 1.70 -13.47 1.70
C ARG A 461 2.57 -12.89 2.84
N ALA A 462 3.90 -12.91 2.74
CA ALA A 462 4.82 -12.53 3.83
C ALA A 462 5.94 -11.55 3.43
N PHE A 463 6.29 -10.55 4.29
CA PHE A 463 7.45 -9.66 4.06
C PHE A 463 8.80 -10.28 4.38
N PHE A 464 8.84 -11.19 5.35
CA PHE A 464 10.10 -11.74 5.82
C PHE A 464 9.99 -13.24 5.97
N ASP A 465 11.07 -13.93 5.65
CA ASP A 465 11.17 -15.35 5.95
C ASP A 465 11.38 -15.53 7.44
N VAL A 466 12.28 -14.75 8.03
CA VAL A 466 12.60 -14.79 9.45
C VAL A 466 12.61 -13.37 10.03
N LEU A 467 11.87 -13.17 11.12
CA LEU A 467 11.87 -11.95 11.92
C LEU A 467 12.39 -12.25 13.32
N TRP A 468 13.49 -11.60 13.71
CA TRP A 468 13.98 -11.61 15.08
C TRP A 468 13.51 -10.40 15.86
N LEU A 469 13.05 -10.63 17.10
CA LEU A 469 12.68 -9.59 18.05
C LEU A 469 13.25 -9.88 19.44
N GLY A 470 13.83 -8.87 20.06
CA GLY A 470 14.06 -8.88 21.51
C GLY A 470 12.79 -8.50 22.27
N VAL A 471 12.71 -8.89 23.55
CA VAL A 471 11.61 -8.50 24.45
C VAL A 471 12.13 -7.67 25.63
N GLY A 472 11.52 -6.51 25.85
CA GLY A 472 11.78 -5.66 27.00
C GLY A 472 11.27 -6.24 28.32
N PRO A 473 11.78 -5.80 29.49
CA PRO A 473 11.20 -6.20 30.79
C PRO A 473 9.76 -5.68 31.00
N ASP A 474 9.37 -4.68 30.21
CA ASP A 474 8.04 -4.09 30.05
C ASP A 474 7.24 -4.74 28.91
N ALA A 475 7.70 -5.85 28.34
CA ALA A 475 7.08 -6.55 27.21
C ALA A 475 6.99 -5.77 25.88
N HIS A 476 7.74 -4.67 25.71
CA HIS A 476 7.88 -4.04 24.39
C HIS A 476 8.64 -4.96 23.43
N VAL A 477 8.35 -4.82 22.14
CA VAL A 477 9.10 -5.40 21.02
C VAL A 477 9.41 -4.29 20.01
N ALA A 478 10.51 -4.44 19.26
CA ALA A 478 10.98 -3.37 18.37
C ALA A 478 11.02 -2.04 19.15
N SER A 479 10.39 -0.99 18.64
CA SER A 479 10.14 0.25 19.38
C SER A 479 8.66 0.51 19.70
N LEU A 480 7.89 -0.58 19.88
CA LEU A 480 6.47 -0.56 20.24
C LEU A 480 6.29 -0.79 21.75
N PHE A 481 6.18 0.30 22.51
CA PHE A 481 6.15 0.29 23.99
C PHE A 481 4.74 0.29 24.56
N PRO A 482 4.45 -0.41 25.68
CA PRO A 482 3.12 -0.42 26.30
C PRO A 482 2.50 0.97 26.46
N GLY A 483 1.25 1.13 26.03
CA GLY A 483 0.48 2.37 26.09
C GLY A 483 0.94 3.48 25.13
N HIS A 484 2.04 3.29 24.40
CA HIS A 484 2.61 4.33 23.54
C HIS A 484 1.78 4.57 22.26
N PRO A 485 1.50 5.83 21.88
CA PRO A 485 0.64 6.15 20.75
C PRO A 485 1.17 5.66 19.40
N ALA A 486 2.50 5.52 19.24
CA ALA A 486 3.09 4.98 18.02
C ALA A 486 2.54 3.59 17.64
N GLN A 487 2.11 2.78 18.62
CA GLN A 487 1.48 1.49 18.37
C GLN A 487 0.19 1.57 17.53
N ARG A 488 -0.47 2.73 17.49
CA ARG A 488 -1.75 2.89 16.78
C ARG A 488 -1.57 3.13 15.28
N VAL A 489 -0.34 3.45 14.85
CA VAL A 489 -0.04 3.74 13.45
C VAL A 489 0.15 2.43 12.68
N THR A 490 -0.88 2.01 11.95
CA THR A 490 -0.91 0.76 11.17
C THR A 490 -0.94 0.99 9.66
N SER A 491 -0.91 2.25 9.22
CA SER A 491 -1.01 2.65 7.82
C SER A 491 0.32 2.69 7.08
N ALA A 492 1.45 2.74 7.79
CA ALA A 492 2.79 2.79 7.20
C ALA A 492 3.56 1.50 7.47
N SER A 493 4.49 1.13 6.60
CA SER A 493 5.34 -0.06 6.78
C SER A 493 6.37 0.13 7.92
N ALA A 494 6.88 1.35 8.07
CA ALA A 494 7.68 1.79 9.21
C ALA A 494 7.15 3.13 9.76
N ILE A 495 7.37 3.37 11.05
CA ILE A 495 6.78 4.49 11.80
C ILE A 495 7.83 5.24 12.62
N PRO A 496 7.69 6.57 12.75
CA PRO A 496 8.46 7.35 13.70
C PRO A 496 7.94 7.08 15.11
N VAL A 497 8.86 6.92 16.06
CA VAL A 497 8.59 6.81 17.48
C VAL A 497 9.33 7.95 18.16
N GLU A 498 8.56 8.95 18.56
CA GLU A 498 9.01 10.05 19.41
C GLU A 498 8.76 9.70 20.89
N ASP A 499 9.46 10.36 21.81
CA ASP A 499 9.27 10.20 23.26
C ASP A 499 9.30 8.76 23.78
N SER A 500 10.17 7.92 23.19
CA SER A 500 10.38 6.57 23.71
C SER A 500 10.69 6.62 25.22
N PRO A 501 10.01 5.79 26.05
CA PRO A 501 10.22 5.76 27.50
C PRO A 501 11.62 5.23 27.87
N LYS A 502 12.41 4.79 26.89
CA LYS A 502 13.80 4.36 27.05
C LYS A 502 14.71 5.17 26.13
N PRO A 503 15.84 5.70 26.64
CA PRO A 503 16.79 6.44 25.83
C PRO A 503 17.39 5.53 24.73
N PRO A 504 17.76 6.10 23.56
CA PRO A 504 17.41 7.45 23.10
C PRO A 504 15.91 7.56 22.72
N PRO A 505 15.32 8.78 22.80
CA PRO A 505 13.88 8.99 22.67
C PRO A 505 13.35 8.84 21.24
N LEU A 506 14.18 9.09 20.23
CA LEU A 506 13.79 9.07 18.82
C LEU A 506 14.18 7.75 18.17
N ARG A 507 13.22 7.06 17.57
CA ARG A 507 13.41 5.74 16.96
C ARG A 507 12.54 5.57 15.72
N VAL A 508 12.98 4.72 14.82
CA VAL A 508 12.16 4.21 13.72
C VAL A 508 11.81 2.76 14.04
N SER A 509 10.56 2.36 13.85
CA SER A 509 10.08 0.99 14.10
C SER A 509 9.33 0.45 12.90
N LEU A 510 9.39 -0.86 12.64
CA LEU A 510 8.38 -1.52 11.81
C LEU A 510 7.02 -1.50 12.52
N SER A 511 5.95 -1.41 11.72
CA SER A 511 4.56 -1.37 12.23
C SER A 511 3.96 -2.77 12.42
N TRP A 512 2.79 -2.84 13.08
CA TRP A 512 2.12 -4.12 13.34
C TRP A 512 1.85 -4.98 12.10
N PRO A 513 1.30 -4.46 10.98
CA PRO A 513 1.10 -5.27 9.78
C PRO A 513 2.40 -5.89 9.26
N VAL A 514 3.51 -5.16 9.32
CA VAL A 514 4.80 -5.59 8.77
C VAL A 514 5.43 -6.65 9.67
N LEU A 515 5.49 -6.42 10.98
CA LEU A 515 6.00 -7.42 11.93
C LEU A 515 5.21 -8.73 11.87
N ASN A 516 3.88 -8.63 11.76
CA ASN A 516 2.99 -9.79 11.66
C ASN A 516 2.94 -10.42 10.25
N SER A 517 3.68 -9.90 9.29
CA SER A 517 3.74 -10.52 7.96
C SER A 517 4.86 -11.54 7.84
N ALA A 518 5.76 -11.69 8.80
CA ALA A 518 6.84 -12.67 8.71
C ALA A 518 6.30 -14.12 8.69
N ARG A 519 6.93 -15.03 7.92
CA ARG A 519 6.60 -16.47 7.95
C ARG A 519 6.96 -17.04 9.31
N HIS A 520 8.20 -16.82 9.74
CA HIS A 520 8.73 -17.29 11.03
C HIS A 520 9.12 -16.11 11.91
N VAL A 521 8.49 -16.01 13.07
CA VAL A 521 8.86 -15.03 14.11
C VAL A 521 9.65 -15.74 15.19
N ALA A 522 10.81 -15.21 15.55
CA ALA A 522 11.59 -15.66 16.70
C ALA A 522 11.70 -14.52 17.73
N LEU A 523 11.29 -14.80 18.97
CA LEU A 523 11.47 -13.91 20.11
C LEU A 523 12.66 -14.41 20.93
N LEU A 524 13.71 -13.60 21.03
CA LEU A 524 14.97 -13.95 21.67
C LEU A 524 15.02 -13.27 23.04
N VAL A 525 14.98 -14.07 24.11
CA VAL A 525 14.87 -13.54 25.48
C VAL A 525 15.81 -14.27 26.42
N ALA A 526 16.61 -13.52 27.15
CA ALA A 526 17.48 -14.06 28.17
C ALA A 526 17.50 -13.13 29.39
N GLY A 527 17.65 -13.71 30.59
CA GLY A 527 17.74 -12.99 31.85
C GLY A 527 16.46 -13.00 32.69
N ALA A 528 16.63 -13.10 34.00
CA ALA A 528 15.53 -13.19 34.97
C ALA A 528 14.65 -11.94 35.01
N GLU A 529 15.19 -10.77 34.64
CA GLU A 529 14.44 -9.51 34.56
C GLU A 529 13.36 -9.51 33.47
N LYS A 530 13.37 -10.51 32.57
CA LYS A 530 12.40 -10.67 31.48
C LYS A 530 11.27 -11.65 31.83
N ALA A 531 11.42 -12.45 32.88
CA ALA A 531 10.50 -13.56 33.15
C ALA A 531 9.05 -13.11 33.36
N GLU A 532 8.82 -11.93 33.94
CA GLU A 532 7.46 -11.38 34.05
C GLU A 532 6.86 -10.96 32.72
N ALA A 533 7.65 -10.36 31.84
CA ALA A 533 7.20 -9.99 30.50
C ALA A 533 6.89 -11.22 29.66
N VAL A 534 7.74 -12.25 29.74
CA VAL A 534 7.54 -13.54 29.07
C VAL A 534 6.23 -14.18 29.55
N ALA A 535 6.01 -14.31 30.86
CA ALA A 535 4.78 -14.88 31.39
C ALA A 535 3.53 -14.10 30.96
N LYS A 536 3.58 -12.75 30.96
CA LYS A 536 2.46 -11.92 30.46
C LYS A 536 2.19 -12.14 28.97
N ALA A 537 3.24 -12.23 28.15
CA ALA A 537 3.12 -12.38 26.70
C ALA A 537 2.61 -13.77 26.26
N HIS A 538 2.64 -14.75 27.15
CA HIS A 538 2.01 -16.07 26.98
C HIS A 538 0.52 -16.09 27.37
N GLY A 539 0.00 -14.99 27.91
CA GLY A 539 -1.44 -14.79 28.14
C GLY A 539 -2.19 -14.38 26.86
N ASP A 540 -3.28 -13.64 27.04
CA ASP A 540 -4.08 -13.13 25.94
C ASP A 540 -3.30 -12.12 25.07
N ILE A 541 -3.67 -12.04 23.79
CA ILE A 541 -3.11 -11.06 22.86
C ILE A 541 -3.62 -9.67 23.27
N ASP A 542 -2.70 -8.81 23.70
CA ASP A 542 -2.96 -7.43 24.08
C ASP A 542 -1.80 -6.55 23.56
N PRO A 543 -1.91 -5.98 22.35
CA PRO A 543 -0.85 -5.15 21.78
C PRO A 543 -0.58 -3.93 22.67
N LEU A 544 -1.63 -3.31 23.20
CA LEU A 544 -1.52 -2.03 23.89
C LEU A 544 -0.75 -2.17 25.21
N GLN A 545 -1.02 -3.19 26.01
CA GLN A 545 -0.35 -3.39 27.32
C GLN A 545 0.80 -4.38 27.26
N VAL A 546 0.75 -5.36 26.34
CA VAL A 546 1.75 -6.44 26.22
C VAL A 546 2.17 -6.62 24.76
N PRO A 547 2.90 -5.67 24.15
CA PRO A 547 3.30 -5.72 22.74
C PRO A 547 3.88 -7.06 22.26
N ALA A 548 4.67 -7.74 23.10
CA ALA A 548 5.26 -9.04 22.81
C ALA A 548 4.25 -10.20 22.63
N SER A 549 3.01 -10.03 23.09
CA SER A 549 1.91 -10.99 22.84
C SER A 549 1.37 -10.91 21.39
N SER A 550 1.67 -9.83 20.67
CA SER A 550 0.95 -9.40 19.47
C SER A 550 1.75 -9.48 18.17
N VAL A 551 2.91 -10.16 18.18
CA VAL A 551 3.62 -10.52 16.96
C VAL A 551 3.60 -12.03 16.79
N ARG A 552 2.91 -12.49 15.74
CA ARG A 552 2.80 -13.91 15.38
C ARG A 552 3.21 -14.11 13.94
N GLY A 553 4.02 -15.13 13.68
CA GLY A 553 4.37 -15.54 12.33
C GLY A 553 3.21 -16.22 11.61
N LEU A 554 3.19 -16.15 10.28
CA LEU A 554 2.18 -16.81 9.47
C LEU A 554 2.26 -18.34 9.57
N GLU A 555 3.47 -18.88 9.78
CA GLU A 555 3.73 -20.31 9.86
C GLU A 555 4.22 -20.75 11.24
N SER A 556 5.07 -19.94 11.90
CA SER A 556 5.52 -20.25 13.25
C SER A 556 5.89 -19.01 14.06
N THR A 557 5.68 -19.13 15.37
CA THR A 557 6.23 -18.18 16.35
C THR A 557 7.02 -19.00 17.38
N THR A 558 8.29 -18.72 17.56
CA THR A 558 9.16 -19.45 18.51
C THR A 558 9.78 -18.50 19.52
N TRP A 559 9.63 -18.79 20.80
CA TRP A 559 10.34 -18.11 21.88
C TRP A 559 11.61 -18.90 22.20
N PHE A 560 12.77 -18.29 21.93
CA PHE A 560 14.06 -18.80 22.38
C PHE A 560 14.38 -18.13 23.72
N LEU A 561 14.32 -18.91 24.79
CA LEU A 561 14.41 -18.47 26.18
C LEU A 561 15.63 -19.08 26.85
N ASP A 562 16.29 -18.36 27.75
CA ASP A 562 17.15 -19.02 28.73
C ASP A 562 16.33 -19.50 29.95
N GLU A 563 16.89 -20.39 30.76
CA GLU A 563 16.24 -20.89 31.98
C GLU A 563 15.76 -19.76 32.91
N ALA A 564 16.49 -18.65 32.95
CA ALA A 564 16.16 -17.51 33.79
C ALA A 564 14.92 -16.75 33.29
N ALA A 565 14.81 -16.51 31.98
CA ALA A 565 13.65 -15.87 31.35
C ALA A 565 12.42 -16.78 31.35
N ALA A 566 12.60 -18.10 31.28
CA ALA A 566 11.53 -19.09 31.36
C ALA A 566 11.03 -19.34 32.80
N GLY A 567 11.68 -18.79 33.83
CA GLY A 567 11.43 -19.13 35.24
C GLY A 567 10.05 -18.80 35.82
N LYS A 568 9.13 -18.22 35.02
CA LYS A 568 7.74 -17.92 35.40
C LYS A 568 6.69 -18.52 34.45
N LEU A 569 7.09 -19.38 33.50
CA LEU A 569 6.18 -20.08 32.59
C LEU A 569 5.48 -21.28 33.25
#